data_AF-A0A3C2ADK1-F1
#
_entry.id   AF-A0A3C2ADK1-F1
#
_cell.length_a   1.000
_cell.length_b   1.000
_cell.length_c   1.000
_cell.angle_alpha   90.00
_cell.angle_beta   90.00
_cell.angle_gamma   90.00
#
_symmetry.space_group_name_H-M   'P 1'
#
loop_
_entity.id
_entity.type
_entity.pdbx_description
1 polymer ?
#
loop_
_entity_poly.entity_id
_entity_poly.type
_entity_poly.pdbx_seq_one_letter_code
_entity_poly.pdbx_strand_id
1 'polypeptide(L)' 'YTMLIVVENGYQTAIMSPTEILSEQHFLNIHKFLEQLGLRTALLTSSVKGKEREEILTQLSNGEINIIVGTHALI' A
#
# COMPACT_ATOMS: atom_id res chain seq x y z
N TYR A 1 -14.75 1.41 4.39
CA TYR A 1 -15.17 0.04 4.73
C TYR A 1 -14.86 -0.97 3.63
N THR A 2 -15.07 -0.67 2.34
CA THR A 2 -14.79 -1.62 1.24
C THR A 2 -13.39 -2.25 1.29
N MET A 3 -12.35 -1.45 1.55
CA MET A 3 -10.97 -1.95 1.71
C MET A 3 -10.80 -2.99 2.82
N LEU A 4 -11.38 -2.74 4.00
CA LEU A 4 -11.28 -3.65 5.15
C LEU A 4 -12.01 -4.97 4.87
N ILE A 5 -13.19 -4.90 4.23
CA ILE A 5 -13.95 -6.10 3.85
C ILE A 5 -13.12 -6.96 2.88
N VAL A 6 -12.45 -6.35 1.90
CA VAL A 6 -11.61 -7.08 0.93
C VAL A 6 -10.43 -7.75 1.63
N VAL A 7 -9.78 -7.05 2.56
CA VAL A 7 -8.65 -7.59 3.34
C VAL A 7 -9.09 -8.72 4.29
N GLU A 8 -10.25 -8.59 4.93
CA GLU A 8 -10.84 -9.65 5.76
C GLU A 8 -11.15 -10.93 4.97
N ASN A 9 -11.43 -10.79 3.66
CA ASN A 9 -11.62 -11.93 2.76
C ASN A 9 -10.29 -12.50 2.23
N GLY A 10 -9.14 -12.05 2.75
CA GLY A 10 -7.81 -12.56 2.40
C GLY A 10 -7.21 -11.98 1.11
N TYR A 11 -7.79 -10.90 0.57
CA TYR A 11 -7.29 -10.25 -0.63
C TYR A 11 -6.46 -9.00 -0.33
N GLN A 12 -5.56 -8.65 -1.24
CA GLN A 12 -4.80 -7.40 -1.18
C GLN A 12 -5.57 -6.28 -1.87
N THR A 13 -5.41 -5.04 -1.41
CA THR A 13 -6.04 -3.86 -2.04
C THR A 13 -4.99 -2.83 -2.45
N ALA A 14 -5.24 -2.16 -3.58
CA ALA A 14 -4.46 -1.02 -4.03
C ALA A 14 -5.27 0.28 -3.95
N ILE A 15 -4.67 1.34 -3.41
CA ILE A 15 -5.16 2.72 -3.48
C ILE A 15 -4.28 3.48 -4.46
N MET A 16 -4.88 3.91 -5.55
CA MET A 16 -4.19 4.71 -6.56
C MET A 16 -4.54 6.19 -6.39
N SER A 17 -3.55 7.07 -6.45
CA SER A 17 -3.71 8.52 -6.38
C SER A 17 -2.99 9.21 -7.54
N PRO A 18 -3.46 10.39 -7.98
CA PRO A 18 -2.94 11.03 -9.20
C PRO A 18 -1.55 11.65 -9.01
N THR A 19 -1.12 11.90 -7.77
CA THR A 19 0.17 12.51 -7.45
C THR A 19 0.85 11.79 -6.27
N GLU A 20 2.17 11.91 -6.19
CA GLU A 20 2.95 11.34 -5.08
C GLU A 20 2.53 11.95 -3.74
N ILE A 21 2.36 13.28 -3.71
CA ILE A 21 1.93 14.01 -2.50
C ILE A 21 0.61 13.47 -1.97
N LEU A 22 -0.37 13.22 -2.85
CA LEU A 22 -1.65 12.65 -2.41
C LEU A 22 -1.48 11.19 -1.95
N SER A 23 -0.65 10.40 -2.62
CA SER A 23 -0.36 9.01 -2.22
C SER A 23 0.26 8.96 -0.81
N GLU A 24 1.24 9.82 -0.54
CA GLU A 24 1.87 9.98 0.77
C GLU A 24 0.86 10.44 1.83
N GLN A 25 0.02 11.43 1.51
CA GLN A 25 -1.03 11.88 2.42
C GLN A 25 -2.01 10.75 2.76
N HIS A 26 -2.47 10.00 1.76
CA HIS A 26 -3.33 8.85 1.99
C HIS A 26 -2.65 7.81 2.87
N PHE A 27 -1.40 7.45 2.56
CA PHE A 27 -0.62 6.51 3.37
C PHE A 27 -0.48 6.98 4.83
N LEU A 28 -0.02 8.21 5.06
CA LEU A 28 0.17 8.75 6.41
C LEU A 28 -1.14 8.79 7.22
N ASN A 29 -2.26 9.06 6.56
CA ASN A 29 -3.57 9.11 7.21
C ASN A 29 -4.10 7.73 7.61
N ILE A 30 -3.80 6.67 6.85
CA ILE A 30 -4.38 5.34 7.07
C ILE A 30 -3.43 4.34 7.74
N HIS A 31 -2.12 4.45 7.49
CA HIS A 31 -1.11 3.48 7.91
C HIS A 31 -1.19 3.20 9.42
N LYS A 32 -1.23 4.25 10.24
CA LYS A 32 -1.26 4.09 11.71
C LYS A 32 -2.48 3.32 12.20
N PHE A 33 -3.66 3.60 11.63
CA PHE A 33 -4.88 2.90 11.99
C PHE A 33 -4.85 1.44 11.53
N LEU A 34 -4.31 1.19 10.33
CA LEU A 34 -4.23 -0.15 9.77
C LEU A 34 -3.19 -1.01 10.51
N GLU A 35 -2.07 -0.43 10.92
CA GLU A 35 -1.06 -1.09 11.74
C GLU A 35 -1.62 -1.50 13.11
N GLN A 36 -2.45 -0.65 13.73
CA GLN A 36 -3.18 -0.99 14.97
C GLN A 36 -4.15 -2.16 14.80
N LEU A 37 -4.64 -2.39 13.57
CA LEU A 37 -5.49 -3.52 13.22
C LEU A 37 -4.67 -4.76 12.78
N GLY A 38 -3.34 -4.70 12.87
CA GLY A 38 -2.45 -5.77 12.44
C GLY A 38 -2.30 -5.89 10.92
N LEU A 39 -2.75 -4.90 10.16
CA LEU A 39 -2.67 -4.88 8.71
C LEU A 39 -1.40 -4.16 8.24
N ARG A 40 -0.68 -4.76 7.30
CA ARG A 40 0.49 -4.17 6.67
C ARG A 40 0.10 -3.30 5.48
N THR A 41 0.63 -2.08 5.50
CA THR A 41 0.48 -1.11 4.41
C THR A 41 1.83 -0.70 3.86
N ALA A 42 1.93 -0.56 2.54
CA ALA A 42 3.12 -0.03 1.87
C ALA A 42 2.79 1.14 0.94
N LEU A 43 3.77 2.01 0.72
CA LEU A 43 3.70 3.11 -0.24
C LEU A 43 4.63 2.81 -1.42
N LEU A 44 4.11 2.87 -2.64
CA LEU A 44 4.88 2.73 -3.87
C LEU A 44 4.60 3.88 -4.83
N THR A 45 5.53 4.84 -4.87
CA THR A 45 5.54 6.01 -5.77
C THR A 45 6.70 5.93 -6.75
N SER A 46 6.79 6.87 -7.69
CA SER A 46 7.95 6.96 -8.59
C SER A 46 9.25 7.39 -7.91
N SER A 47 9.16 7.99 -6.72
CA SER A 47 10.30 8.30 -5.85
C SER A 47 10.90 7.07 -5.15
N VAL A 48 10.12 6.02 -4.90
CA VAL A 48 10.61 4.74 -4.32
C VAL A 48 11.36 3.94 -5.39
N LYS A 49 12.67 3.73 -5.17
CA LYS A 49 13.60 3.15 -6.15
C LYS A 49 14.57 2.16 -5.53
N GLY A 50 15.19 1.34 -6.39
CA GLY A 50 16.24 0.40 -5.99
C GLY A 50 15.72 -0.67 -5.03
N LYS A 51 16.52 -0.96 -4.00
CA LYS A 51 16.29 -2.05 -3.04
C LYS A 51 14.94 -1.95 -2.31
N GLU A 52 14.52 -0.75 -1.94
CA GLU A 52 13.25 -0.53 -1.25
C GLU A 52 12.05 -0.94 -2.13
N ARG A 53 12.10 -0.60 -3.42
CA ARG A 53 11.08 -1.02 -4.39
C ARG A 53 11.04 -2.54 -4.53
N GLU A 54 12.19 -3.17 -4.65
CA GLU A 54 12.29 -4.63 -4.77
C GLU A 54 11.75 -5.34 -3.53
N GLU A 55 12.03 -4.83 -2.33
CA GLU A 55 11.52 -5.36 -1.08
C GLU A 55 9.98 -5.23 -1.00
N ILE A 56 9.43 -4.07 -1.35
CA ILE A 56 7.98 -3.86 -1.37
C ILE A 56 7.30 -4.81 -2.37
N LEU A 57 7.85 -4.95 -3.58
CA LEU A 57 7.30 -5.86 -4.59
C LEU A 57 7.39 -7.32 -4.16
N THR A 58 8.48 -7.71 -3.50
CA THR A 58 8.65 -9.08 -2.96
C THR A 58 7.61 -9.36 -1.89
N GLN A 59 7.47 -8.46 -0.90
CA GLN A 59 6.48 -8.58 0.16
C GLN A 59 5.05 -8.58 -0.40
N LEU A 60 4.78 -7.77 -1.42
CA LEU A 60 3.49 -7.75 -2.10
C LEU A 60 3.22 -9.10 -2.77
N SER A 61 4.20 -9.65 -3.49
CA SER A 61 4.08 -10.96 -4.16
C SER A 61 3.89 -12.13 -3.20
N ASN A 62 4.45 -12.03 -1.99
CA ASN A 62 4.31 -13.01 -0.93
C ASN A 62 2.97 -12.91 -0.18
N GLY A 63 2.16 -11.89 -0.45
CA GLY A 63 0.91 -11.65 0.29
C GLY A 63 1.13 -10.99 1.66
N GLU A 64 2.34 -10.49 1.96
CA GLU A 64 2.66 -9.88 3.26
C GLU A 64 2.10 -8.46 3.39
N ILE A 65 1.85 -7.77 2.27
CA ILE A 65 1.24 -6.44 2.26
C ILE A 65 -0.26 -6.59 2.02
N ASN A 66 -1.09 -6.09 2.94
CA ASN A 66 -2.54 -6.12 2.77
C ASN A 66 -3.03 -4.97 1.88
N ILE A 67 -2.42 -3.80 2.02
CA ILE A 67 -2.83 -2.58 1.31
C ILE A 67 -1.60 -1.87 0.73
N ILE A 68 -1.62 -1.57 -0.56
CA ILE A 68 -0.60 -0.76 -1.21
C ILE A 68 -1.18 0.59 -1.64
N VAL A 69 -0.46 1.68 -1.40
CA VAL A 69 -0.83 3.04 -1.81
C VAL A 69 0.18 3.54 -2.83
N GLY A 70 -0.25 4.17 -3.91
CA GLY A 70 0.69 4.62 -4.94
C GLY A 70 0.07 5.40 -6.08
N THR A 71 0.90 5.71 -7.08
CA THR A 71 0.49 6.45 -8.29
C THR A 71 0.35 5.51 -9.49
N HIS A 72 0.34 6.05 -10.72
CA HIS A 72 0.50 5.27 -11.97
C HIS A 72 1.75 4.39 -12.00
N ALA A 73 2.70 4.58 -11.08
CA ALA A 73 3.81 3.67 -10.85
C ALA A 73 3.40 2.25 -10.36
N LEU A 74 2.14 2.07 -9.94
CA LEU A 74 1.55 0.76 -9.60
C LEU A 74 1.19 -0.09 -10.84
N ILE A 75 1.14 0.53 -12.03
CA ILE A 75 0.79 -0.13 -13.31
C ILE A 75 2.07 -0.33 -14.13
#